data_AF-A0A9D3SYM2-F1
#
_entry.id   AF-A0A9D3SYM2-F1
#
_cell.length_a   1.000
_cell.length_b   1.000
_cell.length_c   1.000
_cell.angle_alpha   90.00
_cell.angle_beta   90.00
_cell.angle_gamma   90.00
#
_symmetry.space_group_name_H-M   'P 1'
#
loop_
_entity.id
_entity.type
_entity.pdbx_description
1 polymer ?
#
loop_
_entity_poly.entity_id
_entity_poly.type
_entity_poly.pdbx_seq_one_letter_code
_entity_poly.pdbx_strand_id
1 'polypeptide(L)'
;MDRSTSLDIEALKMTQEQYILAAQPNNLQRPGCAPVYPVGIYGWRKRCLYFFVLLLLVIMIVNLALTIWILKVMNFTVDGMGNLRVNKQGIRLEGISEFLLPLYVKEIQSRRDSPLILQSDRNVTVNARNDLGQLTGQLTVGSEMVEAQCQRFEVRSSDGERMLFSADEEEISIGTEKLRVTGTEGAVFEHSVETPHIRAEPFQDLKLDYN
;
A
#
# COMPACT_ATOMS: atom_id res chain seq x y z
N MET A 1 90.27 86.25 -6.31
CA MET A 1 90.15 85.28 -7.43
C MET A 1 88.97 84.40 -7.05
N ASP A 2 87.77 85.01 -7.11
CA ASP A 2 86.59 84.66 -6.29
C ASP A 2 85.39 84.34 -7.19
N ARG A 3 85.51 83.30 -8.01
CA ARG A 3 84.43 82.91 -8.93
C ARG A 3 84.18 81.41 -9.04
N SER A 4 85.01 80.58 -8.39
CA SER A 4 84.83 79.13 -8.32
C SER A 4 84.09 78.66 -7.07
N THR A 5 84.09 79.44 -5.98
CA THR A 5 83.40 79.06 -4.72
C THR A 5 81.92 79.47 -4.67
N SER A 6 81.43 80.32 -5.58
CA SER A 6 80.01 80.73 -5.60
C SER A 6 79.10 79.73 -6.34
N LEU A 7 79.62 79.05 -7.37
CA LEU A 7 78.85 78.11 -8.20
C LEU A 7 78.54 76.80 -7.46
N ASP A 8 79.43 76.32 -6.59
CA ASP A 8 79.18 75.13 -5.75
C ASP A 8 78.18 75.41 -4.62
N ILE A 9 78.12 76.66 -4.12
CA ILE A 9 77.19 77.06 -3.05
C ILE A 9 75.77 77.25 -3.60
N GLU A 10 75.60 77.75 -4.83
CA GLU A 10 74.28 77.83 -5.49
C GLU A 10 73.73 76.46 -5.92
N ALA A 11 74.61 75.53 -6.34
CA ALA A 11 74.20 74.16 -6.67
C ALA A 11 73.77 73.35 -5.42
N LEU A 12 74.42 73.56 -4.27
CA LEU A 12 74.00 73.00 -2.98
C LEU A 12 72.73 73.66 -2.43
N LYS A 13 72.50 74.96 -2.69
CA LYS A 13 71.24 75.63 -2.32
C LYS A 13 70.05 75.17 -3.17
N MET A 14 70.21 74.99 -4.48
CA MET A 14 69.10 74.51 -5.34
C MET A 14 68.70 73.06 -5.07
N THR A 15 69.64 72.20 -4.66
CA THR A 15 69.34 70.81 -4.29
C THR A 15 68.77 70.68 -2.88
N GLN A 16 69.16 71.57 -1.95
CA GLN A 16 68.59 71.63 -0.61
C GLN A 16 67.14 72.18 -0.60
N GLU A 17 66.83 73.20 -1.39
CA GLU A 17 65.46 73.75 -1.48
C GLU A 17 64.48 72.79 -2.18
N GLN A 18 64.94 71.98 -3.15
CA GLN A 18 64.12 70.91 -3.75
C GLN A 18 63.90 69.71 -2.82
N TYR A 19 64.80 69.44 -1.87
CA TYR A 19 64.60 68.39 -0.86
C TYR A 19 63.68 68.84 0.29
N ILE A 20 63.70 70.13 0.65
CA ILE A 20 62.88 70.69 1.74
C ILE A 20 61.43 70.95 1.29
N LEU A 21 61.17 71.14 -0.01
CA LEU A 21 59.79 71.20 -0.55
C LEU A 21 59.15 69.82 -0.76
N ALA A 22 59.93 68.73 -0.77
CA ALA A 22 59.45 67.36 -0.89
C ALA A 22 59.22 66.66 0.47
N ALA A 23 59.62 67.28 1.59
CA ALA A 23 59.57 66.69 2.92
C ALA A 23 59.08 67.70 3.98
N GLN A 24 57.81 68.11 3.89
CA GLN A 24 57.12 68.74 5.02
C GLN A 24 55.73 68.11 5.25
N PRO A 25 55.51 67.42 6.39
CA PRO A 25 54.21 66.91 6.78
C PRO A 25 53.44 68.01 7.51
N ASN A 26 52.75 68.89 6.76
CA ASN A 26 51.87 69.85 7.40
C ASN A 26 50.47 69.26 7.62
N ASN A 27 50.29 68.84 8.86
CA ASN A 27 49.04 68.53 9.53
C ASN A 27 48.09 69.72 9.45
N LEU A 28 47.20 69.73 8.46
CA LEU A 28 45.94 70.45 8.55
C LEU A 28 44.87 69.47 9.02
N GLN A 29 44.55 69.58 10.30
CA GLN A 29 43.49 68.86 10.98
C GLN A 29 42.14 69.13 10.28
N ARG A 30 41.64 68.12 9.57
CA ARG A 30 40.20 67.86 9.45
C ARG A 30 40.04 66.35 9.57
N PRO A 31 39.19 65.81 10.47
CA PRO A 31 38.98 64.38 10.60
C PRO A 31 38.15 63.92 9.40
N GLY A 32 38.79 63.84 8.24
CA GLY A 32 38.33 63.06 7.12
C GLY A 32 38.62 61.63 7.52
N CYS A 33 37.62 60.98 8.11
CA CYS A 33 37.57 59.54 8.26
C CYS A 33 38.29 58.87 7.10
N ALA A 34 39.06 57.83 7.40
CA ALA A 34 39.36 56.82 6.39
C ALA A 34 38.11 56.62 5.52
N PRO A 35 38.22 56.40 4.20
CA PRO A 35 37.17 55.68 3.52
C PRO A 35 37.21 54.27 4.11
N VAL A 36 36.67 54.13 5.32
CA VAL A 36 35.86 53.01 5.74
C VAL A 36 34.83 52.95 4.63
N TYR A 37 35.17 52.20 3.59
CA TYR A 37 34.19 51.68 2.65
C TYR A 37 33.00 51.29 3.52
N PRO A 38 31.78 51.79 3.25
CA PRO A 38 30.66 51.48 4.11
C PRO A 38 30.36 50.00 3.92
N VAL A 39 31.00 49.16 4.73
CA VAL A 39 30.65 47.76 4.95
C VAL A 39 29.37 47.73 5.79
N GLY A 40 28.40 48.58 5.46
CA GLY A 40 27.07 48.64 6.08
C GLY A 40 26.02 47.99 5.19
N ILE A 41 26.10 48.20 3.86
CA ILE A 41 25.08 47.69 2.92
C ILE A 41 25.37 46.26 2.48
N TYR A 42 26.66 45.89 2.34
CA TYR A 42 27.04 44.52 2.00
C TYR A 42 26.92 43.55 3.19
N GLY A 43 26.90 44.07 4.42
CA GLY A 43 26.70 43.29 5.65
C GLY A 43 25.23 42.92 5.90
N TRP A 44 24.29 43.82 5.61
CA TRP A 44 22.85 43.58 5.79
C TRP A 44 22.28 42.57 4.79
N ARG A 45 22.74 42.60 3.53
CA ARG A 45 22.37 41.59 2.52
C ARG A 45 22.88 40.19 2.89
N LYS A 46 24.12 40.09 3.41
CA LYS A 46 24.67 38.83 3.94
C LYS A 46 23.87 38.32 5.14
N ARG A 47 23.54 39.19 6.10
CA ARG A 47 22.70 38.82 7.26
C ARG A 47 21.29 38.39 6.86
N CYS A 48 20.69 39.05 5.86
CA CYS A 48 19.40 38.66 5.28
C CYS A 48 19.49 37.29 4.59
N LEU A 49 20.57 37.03 3.84
CA LEU A 49 20.82 35.72 3.23
C LEU A 49 21.02 34.64 4.31
N TYR A 50 21.80 34.89 5.36
CA TYR A 50 21.96 33.95 6.47
C TYR A 50 20.65 33.70 7.21
N PHE A 51 19.83 34.72 7.42
CA PHE A 51 18.49 34.57 7.99
C PHE A 51 17.57 33.73 7.10
N PHE A 52 17.60 33.97 5.78
CA PHE A 52 16.84 33.19 4.80
C PHE A 52 17.31 31.74 4.74
N VAL A 53 18.62 31.49 4.72
CA VAL A 53 19.20 30.14 4.78
C VAL A 53 18.87 29.45 6.09
N LEU A 54 18.90 30.16 7.23
CA LEU A 54 18.49 29.64 8.53
C LEU A 54 16.99 29.31 8.55
N LEU A 55 16.14 30.16 7.98
CA LEU A 55 14.71 29.93 7.86
C LEU A 55 14.42 28.72 6.96
N LEU A 56 15.12 28.58 5.82
CA LEU A 56 15.04 27.40 4.97
C LEU A 56 15.51 26.14 5.69
N LEU A 57 16.59 26.22 6.48
CA LEU A 57 17.07 25.10 7.29
C LEU A 57 16.03 24.67 8.33
N VAL A 58 15.40 25.63 9.01
CA VAL A 58 14.32 25.35 9.98
C VAL A 58 13.13 24.71 9.28
N ILE A 59 12.68 25.25 8.13
CA ILE A 59 11.59 24.65 7.35
C ILE A 59 11.96 23.22 6.92
N MET A 60 13.20 22.99 6.49
CA MET A 60 13.68 21.66 6.13
C MET A 60 13.62 20.69 7.32
N ILE A 61 14.06 21.11 8.50
CA ILE A 61 14.00 20.31 9.73
C ILE A 61 12.55 20.01 10.12
N VAL A 62 11.66 21.01 10.07
CA VAL A 62 10.22 20.83 10.37
C VAL A 62 9.58 19.86 9.39
N ASN A 63 9.86 19.99 8.09
CA ASN A 63 9.35 19.07 7.08
C ASN A 63 9.88 17.63 7.30
N LEU A 64 11.13 17.48 7.69
CA LEU A 64 11.71 16.17 8.03
C LEU A 64 11.03 15.58 9.28
N ALA A 65 10.85 16.38 10.33
CA ALA A 65 10.16 15.97 11.54
C ALA A 65 8.70 15.58 11.28
N LEU A 66 7.99 16.35 10.45
CA LEU A 66 6.63 16.05 10.02
C LEU A 66 6.59 14.74 9.23
N THR A 67 7.55 14.50 8.34
CA THR A 67 7.65 13.26 7.57
C THR A 67 7.85 12.06 8.51
N ILE A 68 8.80 12.16 9.45
CA ILE A 68 9.04 11.11 10.45
C ILE A 68 7.80 10.90 11.33
N TRP A 69 7.10 11.96 11.70
CA TRP A 69 5.89 11.89 12.48
C TRP A 69 4.75 11.18 11.73
N ILE A 70 4.52 11.53 10.46
CA ILE A 70 3.55 10.84 9.60
C ILE A 70 3.91 9.36 9.46
N LEU A 71 5.17 9.02 9.21
CA LEU A 71 5.63 7.64 9.12
C LEU A 71 5.35 6.85 10.41
N LYS A 72 5.61 7.48 11.57
CA LYS A 72 5.33 6.89 12.88
C LYS A 72 3.82 6.70 13.12
N VAL A 73 3.00 7.71 12.82
CA VAL A 73 1.54 7.67 13.01
C VAL A 73 0.89 6.64 12.10
N MET A 74 1.34 6.56 10.84
CA MET A 74 0.92 5.54 9.87
C MET A 74 1.43 4.12 10.21
N ASN A 75 2.21 3.97 11.29
CA ASN A 75 2.82 2.71 11.71
C ASN A 75 3.60 2.04 10.56
N PHE A 76 4.34 2.86 9.79
CA PHE A 76 5.32 2.37 8.82
C PHE A 76 6.54 1.86 9.58
N THR A 77 6.78 0.57 9.47
CA THR A 77 7.99 -0.08 9.96
C THR A 77 8.75 -0.66 8.78
N VAL A 78 10.01 -1.04 9.00
CA VAL A 78 10.85 -1.67 7.96
C VAL A 78 10.20 -2.95 7.43
N ASP A 79 9.38 -3.62 8.25
CA ASP A 79 8.68 -4.85 7.90
C ASP A 79 7.29 -4.62 7.25
N GLY A 80 6.80 -3.38 7.10
CA GLY A 80 5.51 -3.11 6.46
C GLY A 80 4.76 -1.83 6.86
N MET A 81 3.48 -1.76 6.49
CA MET A 81 2.56 -0.64 6.76
C MET A 81 1.38 -1.13 7.62
N GLY A 82 1.31 -0.71 8.88
CA GLY A 82 0.24 -1.11 9.79
C GLY A 82 0.15 -2.64 9.97
N ASN A 83 -1.01 -3.21 9.65
CA ASN A 83 -1.25 -4.66 9.68
C ASN A 83 -0.67 -5.39 8.46
N LEU A 84 -0.28 -4.66 7.42
CA LEU A 84 0.32 -5.22 6.22
C LEU A 84 1.83 -5.37 6.42
N ARG A 85 2.32 -6.61 6.41
CA ARG A 85 3.74 -6.96 6.46
C ARG A 85 4.21 -7.38 5.08
N VAL A 86 5.33 -6.82 4.63
CA VAL A 86 5.96 -7.16 3.35
C VAL A 86 7.17 -8.04 3.65
N ASN A 87 7.11 -9.31 3.25
CA ASN A 87 8.24 -10.24 3.38
C ASN A 87 8.73 -10.67 1.99
N LYS A 88 9.88 -11.32 1.91
CA LYS A 88 10.47 -11.81 0.64
C LYS A 88 9.56 -12.78 -0.11
N GLN A 89 8.64 -13.47 0.58
CA GLN A 89 7.70 -14.42 0.00
C GLN A 89 6.38 -13.79 -0.47
N GLY A 90 6.07 -12.55 -0.08
CA GLY A 90 4.81 -11.90 -0.42
C GLY A 90 4.29 -10.95 0.65
N ILE A 91 3.00 -10.63 0.54
CA ILE A 91 2.30 -9.71 1.44
C ILE A 91 1.54 -10.53 2.47
N ARG A 92 1.78 -10.27 3.76
CA ARG A 92 1.07 -10.89 4.88
C ARG A 92 0.28 -9.84 5.63
N LEU A 93 -1.03 -10.03 5.73
CA LEU A 93 -1.91 -9.16 6.49
C LEU A 93 -2.14 -9.77 7.88
N GLU A 94 -1.71 -9.06 8.91
CA GLU A 94 -1.81 -9.47 10.31
C GLU A 94 -2.80 -8.57 11.05
N GLY A 95 -4.03 -9.04 11.23
CA GLY A 95 -5.08 -8.34 11.96
C GLY A 95 -6.30 -8.03 11.08
N ILE A 96 -7.13 -7.11 11.55
CA ILE A 96 -8.30 -6.63 10.81
C ILE A 96 -7.82 -5.62 9.78
N SER A 97 -8.29 -5.73 8.55
CA SER A 97 -7.90 -4.84 7.46
C SER A 97 -9.02 -4.73 6.46
N GLU A 98 -9.27 -3.51 6.02
CA GLU A 98 -10.33 -3.18 5.09
C GLU A 98 -9.72 -2.80 3.75
N PHE A 99 -10.34 -3.27 2.68
CA PHE A 99 -9.93 -2.96 1.31
C PHE A 99 -10.98 -2.10 0.66
N LEU A 100 -10.57 -0.91 0.20
CA LEU A 100 -11.47 0.02 -0.49
C LEU A 100 -11.85 -0.46 -1.90
N LEU A 101 -11.03 -1.35 -2.48
CA LEU A 101 -11.13 -1.82 -3.86
C LEU A 101 -11.03 -3.36 -3.91
N PRO A 102 -11.52 -4.00 -4.99
CA PRO A 102 -11.39 -5.44 -5.18
C PRO A 102 -9.92 -5.88 -5.17
N LEU A 103 -9.66 -6.99 -4.49
CA LEU A 103 -8.34 -7.61 -4.46
C LEU A 103 -8.23 -8.69 -5.52
N TYR A 104 -7.15 -8.61 -6.29
CA TYR A 104 -6.75 -9.65 -7.23
C TYR A 104 -5.52 -10.33 -6.70
N VAL A 105 -5.68 -11.59 -6.31
CA VAL A 105 -4.60 -12.41 -5.74
C VAL A 105 -4.55 -13.73 -6.47
N LYS A 106 -3.33 -14.23 -6.67
CA LYS A 106 -3.12 -15.53 -7.32
C LYS A 106 -3.53 -16.68 -6.42
N GLU A 107 -3.34 -16.51 -5.11
CA GLU A 107 -3.57 -17.57 -4.14
C GLU A 107 -4.02 -16.98 -2.80
N ILE A 108 -4.97 -17.63 -2.15
CA ILE A 108 -5.45 -17.32 -0.80
C ILE A 108 -5.23 -18.57 0.05
N GLN A 109 -4.44 -18.44 1.12
CA GLN A 109 -4.18 -19.53 2.05
C GLN A 109 -4.57 -19.12 3.47
N SER A 110 -5.12 -20.07 4.24
CA SER A 110 -5.29 -19.89 5.67
C SER A 110 -3.97 -20.05 6.43
N ARG A 111 -3.96 -19.66 7.71
CA ARG A 111 -2.84 -19.93 8.59
C ARG A 111 -2.78 -21.45 8.89
N ARG A 112 -1.58 -21.96 9.17
CA ARG A 112 -1.39 -23.37 9.61
C ARG A 112 -2.39 -23.72 10.71
N ASP A 113 -3.02 -24.88 10.54
CA ASP A 113 -4.01 -25.44 11.48
C ASP A 113 -5.26 -24.57 11.71
N SER A 114 -5.59 -23.68 10.76
CA SER A 114 -6.81 -22.87 10.80
C SER A 114 -7.57 -22.92 9.47
N PRO A 115 -8.91 -22.91 9.48
CA PRO A 115 -9.70 -22.84 8.27
C PRO A 115 -9.64 -21.44 7.64
N LEU A 116 -9.80 -21.37 6.32
CA LEU A 116 -10.10 -20.11 5.63
C LEU A 116 -11.60 -19.82 5.82
N ILE A 117 -11.92 -18.75 6.53
CA ILE A 117 -13.30 -18.34 6.78
C ILE A 117 -13.62 -17.13 5.91
N LEU A 118 -14.65 -17.27 5.08
CA LEU A 118 -15.22 -16.18 4.27
C LEU A 118 -16.62 -15.91 4.80
N GLN A 119 -16.83 -14.73 5.36
CA GLN A 119 -18.11 -14.32 5.94
C GLN A 119 -18.63 -13.06 5.24
N SER A 120 -19.93 -13.02 5.00
CA SER A 120 -20.62 -11.92 4.34
C SER A 120 -22.04 -11.81 4.88
N ASP A 121 -22.55 -10.58 5.04
CA ASP A 121 -23.95 -10.31 5.37
C ASP A 121 -24.89 -10.47 4.15
N ARG A 122 -24.30 -10.72 2.97
CA ARG A 122 -24.97 -10.95 1.70
C ARG A 122 -24.47 -12.25 1.07
N ASN A 123 -25.09 -12.63 -0.05
CA ASN A 123 -24.72 -13.81 -0.80
C ASN A 123 -23.22 -13.83 -1.15
N VAL A 124 -22.60 -15.00 -0.98
CA VAL A 124 -21.21 -15.26 -1.39
C VAL A 124 -21.24 -16.03 -2.70
N THR A 125 -20.61 -15.49 -3.74
CA THR A 125 -20.53 -16.13 -5.06
C THR A 125 -19.10 -16.47 -5.41
N VAL A 126 -18.84 -17.75 -5.69
CA VAL A 126 -17.57 -18.27 -6.20
C VAL A 126 -17.72 -18.55 -7.68
N ASN A 127 -16.88 -17.93 -8.51
CA ASN A 127 -16.89 -18.10 -9.97
C ASN A 127 -15.63 -18.83 -10.42
N ALA A 128 -15.78 -19.97 -11.09
CA ALA A 128 -14.71 -20.61 -11.84
C ALA A 128 -14.67 -20.05 -13.27
N ARG A 129 -13.47 -19.72 -13.74
CA ARG A 129 -13.26 -19.17 -15.09
C ARG A 129 -12.16 -19.93 -15.82
N ASN A 130 -12.29 -20.06 -17.14
CA ASN A 130 -11.23 -20.60 -18.00
C ASN A 130 -10.14 -19.56 -18.31
N ASP A 131 -9.11 -19.96 -19.06
CA ASP A 131 -7.98 -19.10 -19.46
C ASP A 131 -8.40 -17.88 -20.30
N LEU A 132 -9.56 -17.95 -20.96
CA LEU A 132 -10.16 -16.84 -21.72
C LEU A 132 -11.00 -15.90 -20.84
N GLY A 133 -11.09 -16.18 -19.53
CA GLY A 133 -11.88 -15.40 -18.57
C GLY A 133 -13.38 -15.69 -18.58
N GLN A 134 -13.84 -16.68 -19.36
CA GLN A 134 -15.24 -17.07 -19.45
C GLN A 134 -15.64 -17.90 -18.25
N LEU A 135 -16.87 -17.68 -17.75
CA LEU A 135 -17.42 -18.41 -16.61
C LEU A 135 -17.66 -19.88 -17.00
N THR A 136 -17.06 -20.81 -16.25
CA THR A 136 -17.26 -22.26 -16.43
C THR A 136 -18.09 -22.88 -15.32
N GLY A 137 -18.19 -22.22 -14.17
CA GLY A 137 -19.04 -22.64 -13.08
C GLY A 137 -19.24 -21.52 -12.07
N GLN A 138 -20.37 -21.55 -11.38
CA GLN A 138 -20.72 -20.61 -10.34
C GLN A 138 -21.34 -21.35 -9.16
N LEU A 139 -20.92 -21.01 -7.94
CA LEU A 139 -21.53 -21.46 -6.70
C LEU A 139 -21.92 -20.21 -5.90
N THR A 140 -23.21 -20.05 -5.62
CA THR A 140 -23.74 -18.94 -4.83
C THR A 140 -24.36 -19.46 -3.55
N VAL A 141 -23.86 -19.01 -2.41
CA VAL A 141 -24.41 -19.30 -1.08
C VAL A 141 -25.19 -18.07 -0.62
N GLY A 142 -26.52 -18.19 -0.59
CA GLY A 142 -27.42 -17.17 -0.06
C GLY A 142 -27.93 -17.49 1.34
N SER A 143 -28.82 -16.64 1.87
CA SER A 143 -29.45 -16.84 3.18
C SER A 143 -30.47 -17.97 3.21
N GLU A 144 -31.09 -18.29 2.06
CA GLU A 144 -32.17 -19.28 1.95
C GLU A 144 -31.78 -20.51 1.14
N MET A 145 -30.92 -20.35 0.13
CA MET A 145 -30.56 -21.42 -0.79
C MET A 145 -29.07 -21.37 -1.17
N VAL A 146 -28.55 -22.53 -1.55
CA VAL A 146 -27.26 -22.68 -2.21
C VAL A 146 -27.53 -23.08 -3.66
N GLU A 147 -27.04 -22.27 -4.59
CA GLU A 147 -27.21 -22.48 -6.02
C GLU A 147 -25.88 -22.85 -6.66
N ALA A 148 -25.85 -23.95 -7.41
CA ALA A 148 -24.68 -24.36 -8.16
C ALA A 148 -25.04 -24.41 -9.66
N GLN A 149 -24.36 -23.58 -10.45
CA GLN A 149 -24.42 -23.59 -11.90
C GLN A 149 -23.11 -24.19 -12.43
N CYS A 150 -23.17 -25.45 -12.85
CA CYS A 150 -22.03 -26.20 -13.34
C CYS A 150 -22.49 -27.35 -14.25
N GLN A 151 -21.59 -27.87 -15.07
CA GLN A 151 -21.90 -29.01 -15.96
C GLN A 151 -22.15 -30.31 -15.18
N ARG A 152 -21.49 -30.48 -14.03
CA ARG A 152 -21.62 -31.65 -13.17
C ARG A 152 -21.42 -31.25 -11.72
N PHE A 153 -22.38 -31.61 -10.87
CA PHE A 153 -22.35 -31.37 -9.44
C PHE A 153 -22.25 -32.71 -8.70
N GLU A 154 -21.25 -32.87 -7.83
CA GLU A 154 -21.05 -34.09 -7.05
C GLU A 154 -20.99 -33.78 -5.55
N VAL A 155 -21.62 -34.63 -4.75
CA VAL A 155 -21.46 -34.69 -3.29
C VAL A 155 -20.87 -36.04 -2.94
N ARG A 156 -19.75 -36.04 -2.23
CA ARG A 156 -19.04 -37.24 -1.79
C ARG A 156 -19.05 -37.36 -0.27
N SER A 157 -18.85 -38.57 0.22
CA SER A 157 -18.62 -38.85 1.63
C SER A 157 -17.39 -38.12 2.16
N SER A 158 -17.29 -37.95 3.48
CA SER A 158 -16.16 -37.26 4.14
C SER A 158 -14.80 -37.91 3.90
N ASP A 159 -14.79 -39.21 3.58
CA ASP A 159 -13.60 -39.97 3.17
C ASP A 159 -13.26 -39.80 1.66
N GLY A 160 -14.17 -39.21 0.88
CA GLY A 160 -14.04 -39.01 -0.57
C GLY A 160 -14.30 -40.26 -1.43
N GLU A 161 -14.47 -41.44 -0.82
CA GLU A 161 -14.52 -42.72 -1.54
C GLU A 161 -15.86 -42.95 -2.22
N ARG A 162 -16.97 -42.59 -1.55
CA ARG A 162 -18.33 -42.86 -2.03
C ARG A 162 -18.99 -41.60 -2.57
N MET A 163 -19.57 -41.69 -3.76
CA MET A 163 -20.45 -40.67 -4.31
C MET A 163 -21.84 -40.80 -3.68
N LEU A 164 -22.31 -39.74 -3.03
CA LEU A 164 -23.62 -39.69 -2.37
C LEU A 164 -24.69 -39.10 -3.30
N PHE A 165 -24.31 -38.13 -4.11
CA PHE A 165 -25.18 -37.46 -5.07
C PHE A 165 -24.34 -37.00 -6.27
N SER A 166 -24.86 -37.16 -7.48
CA SER A 166 -24.32 -36.57 -8.70
C SER A 166 -25.48 -36.08 -9.56
N ALA A 167 -25.31 -34.91 -10.17
CA ALA A 167 -26.24 -34.38 -11.16
C ALA A 167 -25.45 -33.79 -12.33
N ASP A 168 -25.80 -34.21 -13.54
CA ASP A 168 -25.33 -33.62 -14.79
C ASP A 168 -26.52 -33.45 -15.77
N GLU A 169 -26.23 -33.13 -17.03
CA GLU A 169 -27.27 -32.90 -18.05
C GLU A 169 -28.04 -34.18 -18.43
N GLU A 170 -27.46 -35.35 -18.22
CA GLU A 170 -28.02 -36.64 -18.66
C GLU A 170 -28.78 -37.32 -17.53
N GLU A 171 -28.21 -37.35 -16.33
CA GLU A 171 -28.78 -38.08 -15.20
C GLU A 171 -28.54 -37.43 -13.83
N ILE A 172 -29.41 -37.82 -12.88
CA ILE A 172 -29.23 -37.57 -11.46
C ILE A 172 -29.07 -38.93 -10.77
N SER A 173 -27.90 -39.15 -10.19
CA SER A 173 -27.52 -40.39 -9.53
C SER A 173 -27.41 -40.15 -8.02
N ILE A 174 -28.15 -40.96 -7.23
CA ILE A 174 -28.14 -40.87 -5.76
C ILE A 174 -27.53 -42.17 -5.20
N GLY A 175 -26.28 -42.10 -4.77
CA GLY A 175 -25.51 -43.24 -4.25
C GLY A 175 -25.70 -43.50 -2.75
N THR A 176 -26.89 -43.24 -2.21
CA THR A 176 -27.20 -43.50 -0.80
C THR A 176 -27.77 -44.91 -0.61
N GLU A 177 -27.41 -45.56 0.49
CA GLU A 177 -28.05 -46.82 0.91
C GLU A 177 -29.52 -46.62 1.30
N LYS A 178 -29.92 -45.39 1.65
CA LYS A 178 -31.28 -45.07 2.09
C LYS A 178 -31.73 -43.70 1.56
N LEU A 179 -32.67 -43.73 0.62
CA LEU A 179 -33.44 -42.57 0.20
C LEU A 179 -34.72 -42.49 1.04
N ARG A 180 -34.93 -41.39 1.78
CA ARG A 180 -36.16 -41.16 2.55
C ARG A 180 -36.87 -39.91 2.02
N VAL A 181 -38.03 -40.11 1.42
CA VAL A 181 -38.92 -39.02 1.01
C VAL A 181 -39.74 -38.59 2.23
N THR A 182 -39.68 -37.31 2.60
CA THR A 182 -40.37 -36.75 3.78
C THR A 182 -41.44 -35.72 3.42
N GLY A 183 -41.64 -35.44 2.13
CA GLY A 183 -42.71 -34.55 1.68
C GLY A 183 -44.08 -35.12 2.07
N THR A 184 -44.98 -34.25 2.52
CA THR A 184 -46.35 -34.63 2.90
C THR A 184 -47.12 -35.27 1.75
N GLU A 185 -46.78 -34.90 0.51
CA GLU A 185 -47.35 -35.43 -0.74
C GLU A 185 -46.58 -36.65 -1.29
N GLY A 186 -45.56 -37.14 -0.58
CA GLY A 186 -44.70 -38.22 -1.07
C GLY A 186 -43.81 -37.79 -2.24
N ALA A 187 -43.59 -38.71 -3.18
CA ALA A 187 -42.85 -38.47 -4.42
C ALA A 187 -43.65 -39.03 -5.60
N VAL A 188 -43.68 -38.29 -6.69
CA VAL A 188 -44.30 -38.71 -7.95
C VAL A 188 -43.20 -39.16 -8.89
N PHE A 189 -43.34 -40.36 -9.45
CA PHE A 189 -42.46 -40.89 -10.48
C PHE A 189 -43.25 -40.93 -11.79
N GLU A 190 -42.83 -40.16 -12.78
CA GLU A 190 -43.52 -40.09 -14.09
C GLU A 190 -43.41 -41.39 -14.89
N HIS A 191 -42.38 -42.19 -14.59
CA HIS A 191 -42.04 -43.41 -15.29
C HIS A 191 -42.11 -44.62 -14.36
N SER A 192 -41.76 -45.80 -14.89
CA SER A 192 -41.72 -47.04 -14.12
C SER A 192 -40.74 -46.96 -12.97
N VAL A 193 -41.16 -47.42 -11.79
CA VAL A 193 -40.30 -47.60 -10.61
C VAL A 193 -40.03 -49.09 -10.46
N GLU A 194 -38.75 -49.47 -10.52
CA GLU A 194 -38.32 -50.83 -10.22
C GLU A 194 -37.76 -50.89 -8.80
N THR A 195 -38.14 -51.92 -8.04
CA THR A 195 -37.62 -52.15 -6.69
C THR A 195 -37.54 -53.64 -6.40
N PRO A 196 -36.44 -54.13 -5.78
CA PRO A 196 -36.29 -55.54 -5.46
C PRO A 196 -37.22 -56.00 -4.33
N HIS A 197 -37.69 -55.09 -3.48
CA HIS A 197 -38.57 -55.44 -2.35
C HIS A 197 -39.43 -54.25 -1.91
N ILE A 198 -40.73 -54.50 -1.73
CA ILE A 198 -41.70 -53.55 -1.18
C ILE A 198 -42.27 -54.16 0.11
N ARG A 199 -42.26 -53.38 1.20
CA ARG A 199 -42.78 -53.82 2.50
C ARG A 199 -43.49 -52.67 3.22
N ALA A 200 -44.63 -52.95 3.84
CA ALA A 200 -45.32 -52.03 4.74
C ALA A 200 -44.72 -52.03 6.16
N GLU A 201 -45.17 -51.11 7.01
CA GLU A 201 -44.82 -51.14 8.43
C GLU A 201 -45.33 -52.43 9.10
N PRO A 202 -44.66 -52.90 10.18
CA PRO A 202 -45.16 -54.02 10.95
C PRO A 202 -46.62 -53.78 11.38
N PHE A 203 -47.47 -54.79 11.24
CA PHE A 203 -48.90 -54.74 11.58
C PHE A 203 -49.76 -53.84 10.67
N GLN A 204 -49.25 -53.39 9.52
CA GLN A 204 -50.02 -52.70 8.49
C GLN A 204 -50.01 -53.49 7.17
N ASP A 205 -51.11 -53.41 6.43
CA ASP A 205 -51.20 -54.01 5.10
C ASP A 205 -50.43 -53.17 4.07
N LEU A 206 -49.74 -53.85 3.15
CA LEU A 206 -49.17 -53.19 1.98
C LEU A 206 -50.30 -52.83 1.01
N LYS A 207 -50.52 -51.53 0.82
CA LYS A 207 -51.48 -51.00 -0.15
C LYS A 207 -50.74 -50.41 -1.34
N LEU A 208 -51.12 -50.87 -2.53
CA LEU A 208 -50.63 -50.36 -3.81
C LEU A 208 -51.86 -49.90 -4.58
N ASP A 209 -52.10 -48.60 -4.59
CA ASP A 209 -53.19 -48.00 -5.33
C ASP A 209 -52.64 -47.46 -6.66
N TYR A 210 -53.33 -47.75 -7.76
CA TYR A 210 -53.06 -47.16 -9.06
C TYR A 210 -54.00 -45.97 -9.26
N ASN A 211 -53.50 -44.89 -9.85
CA ASN A 211 -54.32 -43.77 -10.32
C ASN A 211 -54.65 -43.95 -11.81
#